data_AF-A0A931UVT1-F1
#
_entry.id   AF-A0A931UVT1-F1
#
_cell.length_a   1.000
_cell.length_b   1.000
_cell.length_c   1.000
_cell.angle_alpha   90.00
_cell.angle_beta   90.00
_cell.angle_gamma   90.00
#
_symmetry.space_group_name_H-M   'P 1'
#
loop_
_entity.id
_entity.type
_entity.pdbx_description
1 polymer ?
#
loop_
_entity_poly.entity_id
_entity_poly.type
_entity_poly.pdbx_seq_one_letter_code
_entity_poly.pdbx_strand_id
1 'polypeptide(L)'
;MAFDPPVDIGTLAPPVQRVIGPTAPAPLRMMAARGAVPGLRPDQIATAVAMFARADLPHVDAAVREVAEATLVKLPAPILQGAINSADTPPGVLDVLATLYSEDDVTLERILLNAAVALTTVERLAREGTERITELVATNEERLLANPSIIKNLYMNKRTRMSTADRVLDLAVRNGKQLEIPAYREATEAIVDELIAAPDAEPTPDDLLFAEAQAEAERLEAEGAATELVKEDDEGKEIVAEKAKSLEQRIREMTVSQKIRTAMLGTAATRTILVRDKNRLVSAAVVRSPLLQENEAAAFAASRGVSDEVLRLIAQNGELVKSHQIKFNLVSNPKTPIAIALRLLGHLRSDELKKLAKSKNVSSQISKLAKQELDKKKPGT
;
A
#
# COMPACT_ATOMS: atom_id res chain seq x y z
N MET A 1 -19.46 13.46 7.23
CA MET A 1 -18.16 13.91 6.68
C MET A 1 -18.41 15.19 5.91
N ALA A 2 -17.66 16.25 6.21
CA ALA A 2 -17.67 17.48 5.43
C ALA A 2 -17.10 17.22 4.02
N PHE A 3 -17.30 18.17 3.10
CA PHE A 3 -16.72 18.12 1.76
C PHE A 3 -15.19 18.19 1.81
N ASP A 4 -14.54 17.34 1.01
CA ASP A 4 -13.10 17.38 0.75
C ASP A 4 -12.86 17.25 -0.78
N PRO A 5 -12.49 18.32 -1.49
CA PRO A 5 -12.22 19.66 -0.99
C PRO A 5 -13.51 20.40 -0.56
N PRO A 6 -13.41 21.42 0.32
CA PRO A 6 -14.55 22.23 0.72
C PRO A 6 -15.29 22.88 -0.47
N VAL A 7 -16.61 22.93 -0.38
CA VAL A 7 -17.48 23.58 -1.39
C VAL A 7 -17.89 24.97 -0.90
N ASP A 8 -17.38 26.01 -1.55
CA ASP A 8 -17.75 27.41 -1.23
C ASP A 8 -19.12 27.75 -1.83
N ILE A 9 -20.08 28.05 -0.94
CA ILE A 9 -21.43 28.47 -1.30
C ILE A 9 -21.43 29.67 -2.25
N GLY A 10 -20.49 30.62 -2.09
CA GLY A 10 -20.41 31.83 -2.91
C GLY A 10 -20.09 31.57 -4.37
N THR A 11 -19.46 30.43 -4.67
CA THR A 11 -19.07 30.02 -6.02
C THR A 11 -20.13 29.17 -6.73
N LEU A 12 -21.17 28.73 -6.01
CA LEU A 12 -22.23 27.92 -6.58
C LEU A 12 -23.11 28.72 -7.53
N ALA A 13 -23.80 28.05 -8.46
CA ALA A 13 -24.75 28.70 -9.34
C ALA A 13 -25.86 29.43 -8.53
N PRO A 14 -26.28 30.66 -8.92
CA PRO A 14 -27.27 31.42 -8.16
C PRO A 14 -28.58 30.68 -7.84
N PRO A 15 -29.12 29.83 -8.74
CA PRO A 15 -30.28 29.00 -8.41
C PRO A 15 -30.05 28.04 -7.23
N VAL A 16 -28.84 27.47 -7.11
CA VAL A 16 -28.47 26.57 -6.01
C VAL A 16 -28.35 27.37 -4.71
N GLN A 17 -27.64 28.51 -4.73
CA GLN A 17 -27.49 29.38 -3.56
C GLN A 17 -28.85 29.78 -2.96
N ARG A 18 -29.82 30.13 -3.83
CA ARG A 18 -31.18 30.49 -3.41
C ARG A 18 -31.91 29.34 -2.72
N VAL A 19 -31.68 28.11 -3.16
CA VAL A 19 -32.35 26.91 -2.61
C VAL A 19 -31.74 26.49 -1.28
N ILE A 20 -30.41 26.52 -1.16
CA ILE A 20 -29.71 26.12 0.07
C ILE A 20 -29.59 27.24 1.10
N GLY A 21 -29.92 28.48 0.74
CA GLY A 21 -29.78 29.66 1.59
C GLY A 21 -30.76 29.70 2.78
N PRO A 22 -30.47 30.53 3.80
CA PRO A 22 -31.25 30.60 5.03
C PRO A 22 -32.68 31.12 4.83
N THR A 23 -32.91 31.89 3.77
CA THR A 23 -34.22 32.46 3.42
C THR A 23 -35.13 31.49 2.66
N ALA A 24 -34.63 30.31 2.27
CA ALA A 24 -35.40 29.31 1.53
C ALA A 24 -36.51 28.72 2.41
N PRO A 25 -37.79 28.71 1.98
CA PRO A 25 -38.88 28.13 2.77
C PRO A 25 -38.68 26.63 3.04
N ALA A 26 -39.15 26.14 4.20
CA ALA A 26 -39.01 24.74 4.59
C ALA A 26 -39.54 23.72 3.55
N PRO A 27 -40.70 23.94 2.88
CA PRO A 27 -41.16 23.05 1.81
C PRO A 27 -40.20 22.97 0.63
N LEU A 28 -39.53 24.08 0.28
CA LEU A 28 -38.56 24.12 -0.81
C LEU A 28 -37.29 23.37 -0.43
N ARG A 29 -36.80 23.52 0.80
CA ARG A 29 -35.63 22.75 1.30
C ARG A 29 -35.90 21.24 1.30
N MET A 30 -37.08 20.84 1.75
CA MET A 30 -37.49 19.43 1.73
C MET A 30 -37.62 18.88 0.30
N MET A 31 -38.15 19.67 -0.63
CA MET A 31 -38.23 19.29 -2.05
C MET A 31 -36.83 19.16 -2.68
N ALA A 32 -35.91 20.05 -2.32
CA ALA A 32 -34.52 20.02 -2.76
C ALA A 32 -33.74 18.84 -2.20
N ALA A 33 -33.93 18.50 -0.92
CA ALA A 33 -33.35 17.31 -0.31
C ALA A 33 -33.80 16.03 -1.03
N ARG A 34 -35.02 15.99 -1.56
CA ARG A 34 -35.54 14.87 -2.38
C ARG A 34 -35.10 14.90 -3.84
N GLY A 35 -34.32 15.89 -4.26
CA GLY A 35 -33.87 16.04 -5.64
C GLY A 35 -34.97 16.43 -6.64
N ALA A 36 -36.05 17.08 -6.19
CA ALA A 36 -37.26 17.30 -6.98
C ALA A 36 -37.55 18.78 -7.32
N VAL A 37 -36.53 19.65 -7.32
CA VAL A 37 -36.73 21.10 -7.55
C VAL A 37 -36.89 21.40 -9.04
N PRO A 38 -38.05 21.94 -9.47
CA PRO A 38 -38.24 22.31 -10.87
C PRO A 38 -37.32 23.44 -11.30
N GLY A 39 -36.81 23.37 -12.54
CA GLY A 39 -36.00 24.42 -13.15
C GLY A 39 -34.52 24.43 -12.74
N LEU A 40 -34.09 23.53 -11.84
CA LEU A 40 -32.67 23.26 -11.65
C LEU A 40 -32.18 22.23 -12.68
N ARG A 41 -30.98 22.45 -13.19
CA ARG A 41 -30.27 21.44 -14.00
C ARG A 41 -29.87 20.25 -13.13
N PRO A 42 -29.62 19.05 -13.70
CA PRO A 42 -29.36 17.88 -12.87
C PRO A 42 -28.08 17.98 -12.02
N ASP A 43 -27.03 18.64 -12.50
CA ASP A 43 -25.81 18.98 -11.72
C ASP A 43 -26.12 19.89 -10.52
N GLN A 44 -27.00 20.87 -10.72
CA GLN A 44 -27.44 21.80 -9.67
C GLN A 44 -28.30 21.10 -8.62
N ILE A 45 -29.15 20.15 -9.04
CA ILE A 45 -29.95 19.32 -8.13
C ILE A 45 -29.01 18.46 -7.27
N ALA A 46 -28.07 17.74 -7.88
CA ALA A 46 -27.10 16.91 -7.16
C ALA A 46 -26.27 17.75 -6.17
N THR A 47 -25.84 18.94 -6.59
CA THR A 47 -25.12 19.88 -5.73
C THR A 47 -25.98 20.32 -4.53
N ALA A 48 -27.24 20.71 -4.75
CA ALA A 48 -28.12 21.12 -3.66
C ALA A 48 -28.37 19.98 -2.66
N VAL A 49 -28.62 18.76 -3.15
CA VAL A 49 -28.80 17.56 -2.32
C VAL A 49 -27.52 17.29 -1.51
N ALA A 50 -26.35 17.33 -2.14
CA ALA A 50 -25.07 17.13 -1.46
C ALA A 50 -24.82 18.20 -0.39
N MET A 51 -25.15 19.47 -0.67
CA MET A 51 -25.02 20.56 0.30
C MET A 51 -25.91 20.35 1.52
N PHE A 52 -27.18 19.95 1.35
CA PHE A 52 -28.05 19.63 2.49
C PHE A 52 -27.57 18.42 3.29
N ALA A 53 -26.98 17.42 2.62
CA ALA A 53 -26.49 16.21 3.25
C ALA A 53 -25.16 16.41 4.01
N ARG A 54 -24.24 17.22 3.48
CA ARG A 54 -22.82 17.23 3.91
C ARG A 54 -22.31 18.57 4.41
N ALA A 55 -22.89 19.70 3.98
CA ALA A 55 -22.43 21.01 4.45
C ALA A 55 -22.95 21.31 5.86
N ASP A 56 -22.18 22.10 6.59
CA ASP A 56 -22.63 22.66 7.85
C ASP A 56 -23.51 23.89 7.60
N LEU A 57 -24.82 23.65 7.48
CA LEU A 57 -25.84 24.68 7.25
C LEU A 57 -26.69 24.83 8.52
N PRO A 58 -26.48 25.87 9.37
CA PRO A 58 -27.15 26.00 10.67
C PRO A 58 -28.68 26.08 10.60
N HIS A 59 -29.22 26.54 9.47
CA HIS A 59 -30.67 26.68 9.25
C HIS A 59 -31.34 25.42 8.69
N VAL A 60 -30.58 24.35 8.47
CA VAL A 60 -31.08 23.06 7.95
C VAL A 60 -31.31 22.11 9.11
N ASP A 61 -32.56 21.70 9.30
CA ASP A 61 -32.93 20.74 10.33
C ASP A 61 -32.49 19.30 9.98
N ALA A 62 -32.49 18.43 11.00
CA ALA A 62 -32.07 17.04 10.88
C ALA A 62 -32.91 16.24 9.88
N ALA A 63 -34.21 16.53 9.76
CA ALA A 63 -35.10 15.80 8.85
C ALA A 63 -34.78 16.09 7.38
N VAL A 64 -34.49 17.34 7.03
CA VAL A 64 -34.02 17.70 5.68
C VAL A 64 -32.68 17.03 5.38
N ARG A 65 -31.75 17.01 6.34
CA ARG A 65 -30.43 16.37 6.18
C ARG A 65 -30.56 14.87 5.95
N GLU A 66 -31.35 14.16 6.76
CA GLU A 66 -31.58 12.72 6.65
C GLU A 66 -32.17 12.36 5.27
N VAL A 67 -33.14 13.13 4.79
CA VAL A 67 -33.74 12.94 3.45
C VAL A 67 -32.72 13.19 2.34
N ALA A 68 -31.87 14.21 2.48
CA ALA A 68 -30.83 14.52 1.52
C ALA A 68 -29.77 13.41 1.46
N GLU A 69 -29.34 12.90 2.62
CA GLU A 69 -28.40 11.78 2.71
C GLU A 69 -28.97 10.52 2.04
N ALA A 70 -30.23 10.17 2.34
CA ALA A 70 -30.91 9.03 1.72
C ALA A 70 -31.04 9.18 0.20
N THR A 71 -31.32 10.39 -0.28
CA THR A 71 -31.41 10.70 -1.71
C THR A 71 -30.05 10.64 -2.39
N LEU A 72 -28.98 11.09 -1.72
CA LEU A 72 -27.63 11.10 -2.26
C LEU A 72 -27.05 9.70 -2.47
N VAL A 73 -27.40 8.75 -1.59
CA VAL A 73 -27.01 7.32 -1.74
C VAL A 73 -27.69 6.68 -2.97
N LYS A 74 -28.88 7.15 -3.34
CA LYS A 74 -29.69 6.61 -4.45
C LYS A 74 -30.16 7.73 -5.36
N LEU A 75 -29.21 8.49 -5.93
CA LEU A 75 -29.55 9.53 -6.88
C LEU A 75 -30.23 8.92 -8.12
N PRO A 76 -31.33 9.53 -8.61
CA PRO A 76 -31.91 9.15 -9.88
C PRO A 76 -30.87 9.25 -11.00
N ALA A 77 -30.84 8.26 -11.89
CA ALA A 77 -29.82 8.15 -12.94
C ALA A 77 -29.63 9.45 -13.78
N PRO A 78 -30.70 10.18 -14.20
CA PRO A 78 -30.52 11.45 -14.93
C PRO A 78 -29.80 12.53 -14.12
N ILE A 79 -30.00 12.55 -12.80
CA ILE A 79 -29.35 13.51 -11.87
C ILE A 79 -27.89 13.13 -11.68
N LEU A 80 -27.62 11.86 -11.40
CA LEU A 80 -26.25 11.37 -11.27
C LEU A 80 -25.45 11.63 -12.57
N GLN A 81 -26.01 11.24 -13.72
CA GLN A 81 -25.35 11.44 -15.02
C GLN A 81 -25.15 12.92 -15.35
N GLY A 82 -26.11 13.78 -15.07
CA GLY A 82 -25.92 15.22 -15.30
C GLY A 82 -24.88 15.83 -14.37
N ALA A 83 -24.75 15.34 -13.13
CA ALA A 83 -23.74 15.80 -12.19
C ALA A 83 -22.33 15.36 -12.59
N ILE A 84 -22.11 14.08 -12.88
CA ILE A 84 -20.76 13.57 -13.18
C ILE A 84 -20.23 14.01 -14.54
N ASN A 85 -21.11 14.39 -15.49
CA ASN A 85 -20.70 14.87 -16.81
C ASN A 85 -20.58 16.41 -16.91
N SER A 86 -21.06 17.15 -15.91
CA SER A 86 -21.00 18.62 -15.90
C SER A 86 -19.66 19.11 -15.36
N ALA A 87 -19.01 20.02 -16.09
CA ALA A 87 -17.82 20.73 -15.63
C ALA A 87 -18.13 21.79 -14.55
N ASP A 88 -19.40 22.15 -14.37
CA ASP A 88 -19.86 23.10 -13.35
C ASP A 88 -20.07 22.43 -11.98
N THR A 89 -19.99 21.10 -11.90
CA THR A 89 -20.17 20.37 -10.65
C THR A 89 -19.00 20.63 -9.71
N PRO A 90 -19.24 21.08 -8.46
CA PRO A 90 -18.14 21.37 -7.54
C PRO A 90 -17.27 20.13 -7.28
N PRO A 91 -15.94 20.28 -7.18
CA PRO A 91 -15.03 19.15 -6.97
C PRO A 91 -15.35 18.32 -5.71
N GLY A 92 -15.72 18.99 -4.60
CA GLY A 92 -16.14 18.30 -3.38
C GLY A 92 -17.43 17.48 -3.54
N VAL A 93 -18.35 17.88 -4.43
CA VAL A 93 -19.54 17.08 -4.75
C VAL A 93 -19.14 15.84 -5.54
N LEU A 94 -18.24 15.98 -6.52
CA LEU A 94 -17.69 14.84 -7.27
C LEU A 94 -16.98 13.85 -6.32
N ASP A 95 -16.24 14.33 -5.32
CA ASP A 95 -15.61 13.46 -4.32
C ASP A 95 -16.63 12.65 -3.51
N VAL A 96 -17.70 13.30 -3.06
CA VAL A 96 -18.79 12.64 -2.33
C VAL A 96 -19.45 11.57 -3.20
N LEU A 97 -19.70 11.88 -4.49
CA LEU A 97 -20.24 10.89 -5.42
C LEU A 97 -19.26 9.73 -5.65
N ALA A 98 -17.97 10.01 -5.85
CA ALA A 98 -16.95 8.97 -5.99
C ALA A 98 -16.79 8.11 -4.73
N THR A 99 -17.14 8.64 -3.56
CA THR A 99 -17.14 7.88 -2.29
C THR A 99 -18.38 6.99 -2.17
N LEU A 100 -19.56 7.51 -2.52
CA LEU A 100 -20.83 6.77 -2.41
C LEU A 100 -20.98 5.67 -3.46
N TYR A 101 -20.42 5.88 -4.64
CA TYR A 101 -20.48 4.97 -5.78
C TYR A 101 -19.14 4.25 -6.00
N SER A 102 -18.41 3.93 -4.92
CA SER A 102 -17.07 3.33 -4.96
C SER A 102 -17.01 1.97 -5.65
N GLU A 103 -18.13 1.25 -5.71
CA GLU A 103 -18.26 -0.06 -6.34
C GLU A 103 -18.77 0.02 -7.80
N ASP A 104 -19.09 1.22 -8.29
CA ASP A 104 -19.58 1.44 -9.66
C ASP A 104 -18.48 2.06 -10.53
N ASP A 105 -17.67 1.18 -11.13
CA ASP A 105 -16.57 1.58 -12.01
C ASP A 105 -17.02 2.47 -13.18
N VAL A 106 -18.26 2.33 -13.66
CA VAL A 106 -18.77 3.15 -14.77
C VAL A 106 -18.96 4.59 -14.30
N THR A 107 -19.50 4.78 -13.10
CA THR A 107 -19.63 6.10 -12.49
C THR A 107 -18.27 6.71 -12.17
N LEU A 108 -17.36 5.94 -11.60
CA LEU A 108 -16.00 6.39 -11.26
C LEU A 108 -15.19 6.79 -12.51
N GLU A 109 -15.29 6.04 -13.61
CA GLU A 109 -14.68 6.40 -14.89
C GLU A 109 -15.15 7.77 -15.38
N ARG A 110 -16.47 8.04 -15.32
CA ARG A 110 -17.02 9.34 -15.71
C ARG A 110 -16.53 10.47 -14.82
N ILE A 111 -16.41 10.22 -13.51
CA ILE A 111 -15.85 11.20 -12.57
C ILE A 111 -14.38 11.48 -12.89
N LEU A 112 -13.57 10.48 -13.20
CA LEU A 112 -12.15 10.67 -13.55
C LEU A 112 -11.95 11.48 -14.84
N LEU A 113 -12.86 11.33 -15.80
CA LEU A 113 -12.90 12.10 -17.05
C LEU A 113 -13.43 13.53 -16.87
N ASN A 114 -14.04 13.84 -15.72
CA ASN A 114 -14.54 15.19 -15.45
C ASN A 114 -13.36 16.14 -15.16
N ALA A 115 -13.31 17.26 -15.87
CA ALA A 115 -12.25 18.26 -15.71
C ALA A 115 -12.23 18.94 -14.33
N ALA A 116 -13.34 18.93 -13.60
CA ALA A 116 -13.47 19.50 -12.26
C ALA A 116 -13.11 18.50 -11.14
N VAL A 117 -12.73 17.26 -11.45
CA VAL A 117 -12.36 16.27 -10.43
C VAL A 117 -11.18 16.77 -9.60
N ALA A 118 -11.33 16.75 -8.27
CA ALA A 118 -10.27 17.17 -7.37
C ALA A 118 -9.10 16.19 -7.42
N LEU A 119 -7.88 16.71 -7.25
CA LEU A 119 -6.68 15.88 -7.16
C LEU A 119 -6.77 14.86 -6.01
N THR A 120 -7.29 15.27 -4.85
CA THR A 120 -7.47 14.40 -3.68
C THR A 120 -8.39 13.22 -3.98
N THR A 121 -9.44 13.42 -4.78
CA THR A 121 -10.30 12.34 -5.27
C THR A 121 -9.53 11.38 -6.17
N VAL A 122 -8.74 11.89 -7.11
CA VAL A 122 -7.90 11.06 -8.00
C VAL A 122 -6.87 10.26 -7.20
N GLU A 123 -6.23 10.87 -6.21
CA GLU A 123 -5.27 10.20 -5.32
C GLU A 123 -5.93 9.06 -4.52
N ARG A 124 -7.15 9.27 -4.01
CA ARG A 124 -7.92 8.23 -3.31
C ARG A 124 -8.29 7.09 -4.26
N LEU A 125 -8.76 7.40 -5.47
CA LEU A 125 -9.09 6.40 -6.49
C LEU A 125 -7.84 5.62 -6.95
N ALA A 126 -6.67 6.26 -7.02
CA ALA A 126 -5.41 5.56 -7.27
C ALA A 126 -5.06 4.57 -6.14
N ARG A 127 -5.34 4.93 -4.89
CA ARG A 127 -5.01 4.14 -3.70
C ARG A 127 -5.94 2.94 -3.50
N GLU A 128 -7.23 3.11 -3.75
CA GLU A 128 -8.27 2.16 -3.35
C GLU A 128 -9.04 1.55 -4.53
N GLY A 129 -8.94 2.18 -5.71
CA GLY A 129 -9.68 1.80 -6.90
C GLY A 129 -9.43 0.37 -7.34
N THR A 130 -10.41 -0.15 -8.08
CA THR A 130 -10.31 -1.42 -8.80
C THR A 130 -9.21 -1.34 -9.87
N GLU A 131 -8.86 -2.50 -10.43
CA GLU A 131 -7.92 -2.58 -11.55
C GLU A 131 -8.28 -1.57 -12.65
N ARG A 132 -9.53 -1.61 -13.13
CA ARG A 132 -10.06 -0.71 -14.16
C ARG A 132 -9.86 0.77 -13.83
N ILE A 133 -10.16 1.17 -12.59
CA ILE A 133 -10.02 2.56 -12.16
C ILE A 133 -8.56 2.97 -12.11
N THR A 134 -7.68 2.10 -11.62
CA THR A 134 -6.24 2.41 -11.56
C THR A 134 -5.60 2.49 -12.94
N GLU A 135 -6.04 1.67 -13.90
CA GLU A 135 -5.62 1.76 -15.30
C GLU A 135 -6.03 3.10 -15.91
N LEU A 136 -7.27 3.54 -15.69
CA LEU A 136 -7.76 4.84 -16.15
C LEU A 136 -6.96 6.00 -15.56
N VAL A 137 -6.69 5.99 -14.24
CA VAL A 137 -5.85 7.01 -13.59
C VAL A 137 -4.44 7.05 -14.21
N ALA A 138 -3.89 5.90 -14.54
CA ALA A 138 -2.54 5.77 -15.10
C ALA A 138 -2.38 6.24 -16.56
N THR A 139 -3.46 6.63 -17.24
CA THR A 139 -3.41 7.11 -18.64
C THR A 139 -3.03 8.58 -18.77
N ASN A 140 -3.21 9.38 -17.72
CA ASN A 140 -2.95 10.83 -17.76
C ASN A 140 -1.55 11.16 -17.22
N GLU A 141 -0.52 11.01 -18.07
CA GLU A 141 0.88 11.23 -17.68
C GLU A 141 1.17 12.65 -17.20
N GLU A 142 0.53 13.67 -17.78
CA GLU A 142 0.67 15.06 -17.34
C GLU A 142 0.24 15.22 -15.87
N ARG A 143 -0.91 14.64 -15.51
CA ARG A 143 -1.41 14.65 -14.13
C ARG A 143 -0.49 13.87 -13.18
N LEU A 144 0.05 12.73 -13.62
CA LEU A 144 0.99 11.91 -12.84
C LEU A 144 2.30 12.66 -12.56
N LEU A 145 2.88 13.31 -13.57
CA LEU A 145 4.13 14.06 -13.43
C LEU A 145 3.96 15.34 -12.62
N ALA A 146 2.80 15.99 -12.73
CA ALA A 146 2.45 17.13 -11.91
C ALA A 146 2.23 16.72 -10.43
N ASN A 147 1.71 15.51 -10.18
CA ASN A 147 1.35 15.03 -8.84
C ASN A 147 1.86 13.60 -8.58
N PRO A 148 3.16 13.44 -8.24
CA PRO A 148 3.78 12.12 -8.06
C PRO A 148 3.20 11.27 -6.92
N SER A 149 2.41 11.86 -6.02
CA SER A 149 1.61 11.15 -5.01
C SER A 149 0.64 10.14 -5.65
N ILE A 150 0.09 10.44 -6.83
CA ILE A 150 -0.75 9.50 -7.57
C ILE A 150 0.06 8.27 -7.98
N ILE A 151 1.28 8.47 -8.50
CA ILE A 151 2.18 7.38 -8.91
C ILE A 151 2.49 6.48 -7.71
N LYS A 152 2.80 7.07 -6.55
CA LYS A 152 2.98 6.35 -5.29
C LYS A 152 1.76 5.50 -4.93
N ASN A 153 0.56 6.07 -5.03
CA ASN A 153 -0.68 5.36 -4.67
C ASN A 153 -0.97 4.21 -5.64
N LEU A 154 -0.77 4.40 -6.94
CA LEU A 154 -0.88 3.33 -7.94
C LEU A 154 0.14 2.21 -7.68
N TYR A 155 1.40 2.56 -7.44
CA TYR A 155 2.45 1.59 -7.15
C TYR A 155 2.14 0.76 -5.89
N MET A 156 1.57 1.39 -4.86
CA MET A 156 1.23 0.74 -3.59
C MET A 156 -0.18 0.10 -3.56
N ASN A 157 -0.97 0.22 -4.62
CA ASN A 157 -2.28 -0.42 -4.70
C ASN A 157 -2.14 -1.85 -5.23
N LYS A 158 -2.62 -2.84 -4.46
CA LYS A 158 -2.55 -4.27 -4.81
C LYS A 158 -3.35 -4.63 -6.07
N ARG A 159 -4.37 -3.83 -6.40
CA ARG A 159 -5.26 -4.04 -7.56
C ARG A 159 -4.73 -3.39 -8.83
N THR A 160 -3.70 -2.56 -8.75
CA THR A 160 -3.05 -2.00 -9.94
C THR A 160 -2.18 -3.08 -10.59
N ARG A 161 -2.37 -3.25 -11.90
CA ARG A 161 -1.59 -4.16 -12.74
C ARG A 161 -0.09 -4.00 -12.52
N MET A 162 0.65 -5.11 -12.63
CA MET A 162 2.10 -5.11 -12.47
C MET A 162 2.76 -4.24 -13.54
N SER A 163 2.36 -4.43 -14.80
CA SER A 163 2.79 -3.65 -15.95
C SER A 163 2.54 -2.14 -15.77
N THR A 164 1.36 -1.76 -15.26
CA THR A 164 1.04 -0.34 -15.00
C THR A 164 1.89 0.23 -13.87
N ALA A 165 2.12 -0.52 -12.78
CA ALA A 165 2.98 -0.05 -11.70
C ALA A 165 4.43 0.18 -12.15
N ASP A 166 4.98 -0.73 -12.96
CA ASP A 166 6.30 -0.59 -13.57
C ASP A 166 6.36 0.62 -14.50
N ARG A 167 5.33 0.81 -15.33
CA ARG A 167 5.22 1.96 -16.24
C ARG A 167 5.17 3.29 -15.52
N VAL A 168 4.36 3.44 -14.48
CA VAL A 168 4.27 4.71 -13.74
C VAL A 168 5.52 4.97 -12.90
N LEU A 169 6.21 3.93 -12.43
CA LEU A 169 7.52 4.06 -11.77
C LEU A 169 8.60 4.50 -12.76
N ASP A 170 8.69 3.85 -13.93
CA ASP A 170 9.61 4.22 -15.00
C ASP A 170 9.38 5.66 -15.48
N LEU A 171 8.12 6.06 -15.69
CA LEU A 171 7.74 7.43 -16.02
C LEU A 171 8.27 8.44 -14.98
N ALA A 172 8.12 8.13 -13.68
CA ALA A 172 8.65 8.98 -12.61
C ALA A 172 10.17 9.08 -12.67
N VAL A 173 10.88 7.95 -12.82
CA VAL A 173 12.35 7.89 -12.88
C VAL A 173 12.89 8.70 -14.06
N ARG A 174 12.34 8.49 -15.26
CA ARG A 174 12.77 9.19 -16.49
C ARG A 174 12.59 10.70 -16.41
N ASN A 175 11.60 11.16 -15.64
CA ASN A 175 11.31 12.57 -15.43
C ASN A 175 11.90 13.14 -14.13
N GLY A 176 12.81 12.40 -13.47
CA GLY A 176 13.48 12.85 -12.24
C GLY A 176 12.54 13.08 -11.06
N LYS A 177 11.38 12.41 -11.04
CA LYS A 177 10.39 12.50 -9.96
C LYS A 177 10.73 11.48 -8.87
N GLN A 178 11.04 11.99 -7.68
CA GLN A 178 11.25 11.16 -6.51
C GLN A 178 9.90 10.75 -5.88
N LEU A 179 9.76 9.48 -5.54
CA LEU A 179 8.55 8.94 -4.91
C LEU A 179 8.82 8.56 -3.45
N GLU A 180 7.87 8.86 -2.56
CA GLU A 180 7.92 8.46 -1.16
C GLU A 180 7.35 7.06 -0.94
N ILE A 181 7.98 6.06 -1.57
CA ILE A 181 7.64 4.63 -1.39
C ILE A 181 8.74 3.89 -0.63
N PRO A 182 8.41 2.83 0.13
CA PRO A 182 9.43 1.99 0.73
C PRO A 182 10.23 1.28 -0.36
N ALA A 183 11.52 1.03 -0.08
CA ALA A 183 12.46 0.44 -1.05
C ALA A 183 12.56 1.20 -2.40
N TYR A 184 12.30 2.51 -2.43
CA TYR A 184 12.36 3.32 -3.65
C TYR A 184 13.70 3.20 -4.38
N ARG A 185 14.82 3.22 -3.65
CA ARG A 185 16.16 3.09 -4.25
C ARG A 185 16.32 1.74 -4.95
N GLU A 186 15.91 0.67 -4.30
CA GLU A 186 15.97 -0.68 -4.86
C GLU A 186 15.06 -0.81 -6.10
N ALA A 187 13.84 -0.26 -6.04
CA ALA A 187 12.89 -0.30 -7.14
C ALA A 187 13.38 0.49 -8.37
N THR A 188 13.92 1.70 -8.14
CA THR A 188 14.47 2.54 -9.22
C THR A 188 15.74 1.98 -9.84
N GLU A 189 16.62 1.36 -9.06
CA GLU A 189 17.80 0.68 -9.60
C GLU A 189 17.41 -0.54 -10.45
N ALA A 190 16.34 -1.23 -10.08
CA ALA A 190 15.86 -2.40 -10.82
C ALA A 190 15.17 -2.05 -12.14
N ILE A 191 14.42 -0.95 -12.19
CA ILE A 191 13.55 -0.61 -13.34
C ILE A 191 14.30 0.01 -14.52
N VAL A 192 15.47 0.63 -14.30
CA VAL A 192 16.18 1.46 -15.30
C VAL A 192 16.52 0.70 -16.59
N ASP A 193 16.89 -0.58 -16.49
CA ASP A 193 17.29 -1.40 -17.63
C ASP A 193 16.16 -2.35 -18.11
N GLU A 194 14.94 -2.16 -17.59
CA GLU A 194 13.83 -3.06 -17.86
C GLU A 194 13.01 -2.63 -19.09
N LEU A 195 12.52 -3.62 -19.84
CA LEU A 195 11.62 -3.36 -20.96
C LEU A 195 10.21 -3.15 -20.41
N ILE A 196 9.74 -1.91 -20.48
CA ILE A 196 8.41 -1.54 -20.00
C ILE A 196 7.37 -1.82 -21.09
N ALA A 197 6.34 -2.59 -20.73
CA ALA A 197 5.20 -2.86 -21.60
C ALA A 197 4.41 -1.58 -21.90
N ALA A 198 3.94 -1.45 -23.14
CA ALA A 198 3.01 -0.38 -23.49
C ALA A 198 1.65 -0.59 -22.81
N PRO A 199 0.87 0.49 -22.58
CA PRO A 199 -0.50 0.35 -22.07
C PRO A 199 -1.36 -0.50 -23.01
N ASP A 200 -2.05 -1.48 -22.46
CA ASP A 200 -3.01 -2.33 -23.19
C ASP A 200 -4.30 -2.51 -22.37
N ALA A 201 -5.43 -2.72 -23.05
CA ALA A 201 -6.69 -3.01 -22.41
C ALA A 201 -6.66 -4.40 -21.74
N GLU A 202 -6.00 -5.37 -22.36
CA GLU A 202 -5.87 -6.72 -21.82
C GLU A 202 -4.69 -6.83 -20.85
N PRO A 203 -4.80 -7.63 -19.76
CA PRO A 203 -3.68 -7.89 -18.87
C PRO A 203 -2.52 -8.56 -19.60
N THR A 204 -1.29 -8.12 -19.31
CA THR A 204 -0.07 -8.75 -19.82
C THR A 204 0.19 -10.11 -19.12
N PRO A 205 1.06 -10.97 -19.68
CA PRO A 205 1.49 -12.18 -18.98
C PRO A 205 2.05 -11.92 -17.57
N ASP A 206 2.76 -10.80 -17.38
CA ASP A 206 3.33 -10.41 -16.09
C ASP A 206 2.25 -9.99 -15.09
N ASP A 207 1.16 -9.37 -15.57
CA ASP A 207 -0.01 -9.04 -14.74
C ASP A 207 -0.70 -10.29 -14.21
N LEU A 208 -0.89 -11.28 -15.09
CA LEU A 208 -1.47 -12.58 -14.72
C LEU A 208 -0.57 -13.32 -13.75
N LEU A 209 0.75 -13.37 -14.02
CA LEU A 209 1.74 -14.00 -13.15
C LEU A 209 1.71 -13.39 -11.74
N PHE A 210 1.63 -12.06 -11.64
CA PHE A 210 1.54 -11.35 -10.37
C PHE A 210 0.25 -11.67 -9.62
N ALA A 211 -0.90 -11.61 -10.30
CA ALA A 211 -2.19 -11.93 -9.71
C ALA A 211 -2.24 -13.38 -9.20
N GLU A 212 -1.74 -14.34 -9.98
CA GLU A 212 -1.66 -15.74 -9.57
C GLU A 212 -0.72 -15.94 -8.36
N ALA A 213 0.43 -15.28 -8.35
CA ALA A 213 1.37 -15.35 -7.23
C ALA A 213 0.74 -14.78 -5.94
N GLN A 214 -0.03 -13.70 -6.04
CA GLN A 214 -0.77 -13.16 -4.91
C GLN A 214 -1.82 -14.16 -4.39
N ALA A 215 -2.66 -14.69 -5.29
CA ALA A 215 -3.70 -15.65 -4.91
C ALA A 215 -3.11 -16.92 -4.26
N GLU A 216 -1.99 -17.43 -4.79
CA GLU A 216 -1.26 -18.55 -4.22
C GLU A 216 -0.73 -18.24 -2.81
N ALA A 217 -0.17 -17.05 -2.63
CA ALA A 217 0.38 -16.62 -1.35
C ALA A 217 -0.69 -16.40 -0.28
N GLU A 218 -1.86 -15.87 -0.67
CA GLU A 218 -3.03 -15.72 0.20
C GLU A 218 -3.61 -17.09 0.59
N ARG A 219 -3.65 -18.05 -0.35
CA ARG A 219 -4.07 -19.42 -0.04
C ARG A 219 -3.17 -20.07 1.00
N LEU A 220 -1.84 -19.97 0.84
CA LEU A 220 -0.87 -20.51 1.81
C LEU A 220 -1.01 -19.87 3.19
N GLU A 221 -1.31 -18.58 3.24
CA GLU A 221 -1.54 -17.87 4.51
C GLU A 221 -2.83 -18.33 5.19
N ALA A 222 -3.92 -18.51 4.42
CA ALA A 222 -5.20 -19.03 4.91
C ALA A 222 -5.10 -20.47 5.44
N GLU A 223 -4.21 -21.29 4.86
CA GLU A 223 -3.90 -22.65 5.33
C GLU A 223 -3.02 -22.67 6.61
N GLY A 224 -2.58 -21.52 7.10
CA GLY A 224 -1.67 -21.42 8.25
C GLY A 224 -0.25 -21.91 7.96
N ALA A 225 0.12 -22.05 6.69
CA ALA A 225 1.39 -22.63 6.27
C ALA A 225 2.58 -21.66 6.37
N ALA A 226 2.38 -20.43 6.85
CA ALA A 226 3.38 -19.36 6.88
C ALA A 226 4.70 -19.77 7.58
N THR A 227 4.64 -20.67 8.56
CA THR A 227 5.82 -21.17 9.31
C THR A 227 6.45 -22.43 8.71
N GLU A 228 5.83 -23.07 7.71
CA GLU A 228 6.29 -24.33 7.09
C GLU A 228 6.82 -24.15 5.66
N LEU A 229 7.09 -22.90 5.25
CA LEU A 229 7.47 -22.60 3.86
C LEU A 229 8.93 -22.97 3.54
N VAL A 230 9.74 -23.17 4.57
CA VAL A 230 11.16 -23.50 4.47
C VAL A 230 11.45 -24.72 5.33
N LYS A 231 12.22 -25.67 4.79
CA LYS A 231 12.72 -26.85 5.50
C LYS A 231 14.21 -27.00 5.28
N GLU A 232 14.90 -27.70 6.17
CA GLU A 232 16.28 -28.13 5.95
C GLU A 232 16.27 -29.43 5.14
N ASP A 233 17.15 -29.55 4.15
CA ASP A 233 17.43 -30.80 3.45
C ASP A 233 18.40 -31.69 4.26
N ASP A 234 18.74 -32.86 3.71
CA ASP A 234 19.63 -33.83 4.36
C ASP A 234 21.05 -33.29 4.61
N GLU A 235 21.44 -32.21 3.92
CA GLU A 235 22.71 -31.50 4.10
C GLU A 235 22.63 -30.32 5.08
N GLY A 236 21.44 -30.09 5.67
CA GLY A 236 21.18 -28.96 6.57
C GLY A 236 21.06 -27.62 5.86
N LYS A 237 20.79 -27.62 4.54
CA LYS A 237 20.55 -26.42 3.74
C LYS A 237 19.06 -26.11 3.70
N GLU A 238 18.75 -24.84 3.93
CA GLU A 238 17.37 -24.35 3.85
C GLU A 238 16.87 -24.32 2.41
N ILE A 239 15.81 -25.07 2.14
CA ILE A 239 15.11 -25.14 0.85
C ILE A 239 13.62 -24.83 1.03
N VAL A 240 12.96 -24.43 -0.06
CA VAL A 240 11.51 -24.20 -0.06
C VAL A 240 10.77 -25.53 0.09
N ALA A 241 9.76 -25.56 0.96
CA ALA A 241 8.92 -26.73 1.15
C ALA A 241 8.02 -27.01 -0.07
N GLU A 242 7.61 -28.27 -0.28
CA GLU A 242 6.81 -28.68 -1.45
C GLU A 242 5.55 -27.83 -1.65
N LYS A 243 4.84 -27.51 -0.56
CA LYS A 243 3.63 -26.68 -0.57
C LYS A 243 3.88 -25.28 -1.14
N ALA A 244 5.09 -24.75 -1.01
CA ALA A 244 5.46 -23.40 -1.41
C ALA A 244 6.24 -23.34 -2.74
N LYS A 245 6.52 -24.48 -3.39
CA LYS A 245 7.25 -24.52 -4.68
C LYS A 245 6.49 -23.83 -5.81
N SER A 246 5.17 -23.98 -5.82
CA SER A 246 4.27 -23.33 -6.79
C SER A 246 4.37 -21.79 -6.70
N LEU A 247 4.41 -21.24 -5.48
CA LEU A 247 4.65 -19.81 -5.27
C LEU A 247 6.08 -19.40 -5.62
N GLU A 248 7.07 -20.19 -5.23
CA GLU A 248 8.48 -19.92 -5.54
C GLU A 248 8.73 -19.87 -7.05
N GLN A 249 8.14 -20.79 -7.82
CA GLN A 249 8.27 -20.81 -9.27
C GLN A 249 7.74 -19.51 -9.89
N ARG A 250 6.54 -19.08 -9.50
CA ARG A 250 5.96 -17.82 -10.01
C ARG A 250 6.83 -16.61 -9.66
N ILE A 251 7.28 -16.53 -8.40
CA ILE A 251 8.19 -15.48 -7.96
C ILE A 251 9.49 -15.51 -8.77
N ARG A 252 10.00 -16.70 -9.13
CA ARG A 252 11.25 -16.84 -9.90
C ARG A 252 11.11 -16.31 -11.33
N GLU A 253 9.93 -16.44 -11.92
CA GLU A 253 9.61 -15.97 -13.27
C GLU A 253 9.46 -14.44 -13.34
N MET A 254 9.20 -13.78 -12.21
CA MET A 254 9.14 -12.32 -12.11
C MET A 254 10.50 -11.64 -12.30
N THR A 255 10.47 -10.41 -12.83
CA THR A 255 11.63 -9.52 -12.90
C THR A 255 12.02 -8.97 -11.52
N VAL A 256 13.15 -8.25 -11.46
CA VAL A 256 13.67 -7.71 -10.20
C VAL A 256 12.73 -6.64 -9.62
N SER A 257 12.21 -5.74 -10.46
CA SER A 257 11.25 -4.69 -10.06
C SER A 257 9.93 -5.30 -9.54
N GLN A 258 9.41 -6.30 -10.25
CA GLN A 258 8.21 -7.05 -9.88
C GLN A 258 8.36 -7.75 -8.53
N LYS A 259 9.52 -8.37 -8.29
CA LYS A 259 9.84 -8.97 -6.98
C LYS A 259 9.93 -7.93 -5.86
N ILE A 260 10.48 -6.75 -6.14
CA ILE A 260 10.55 -5.65 -5.18
C ILE A 260 9.14 -5.17 -4.82
N ARG A 261 8.27 -4.93 -5.80
CA ARG A 261 6.86 -4.56 -5.54
C ARG A 261 6.12 -5.68 -4.79
N THR A 262 6.35 -6.93 -5.16
CA THR A 262 5.79 -8.11 -4.45
C THR A 262 6.21 -8.12 -2.98
N ALA A 263 7.46 -7.76 -2.65
CA ALA A 263 7.92 -7.65 -1.26
C ALA A 263 7.18 -6.54 -0.47
N MET A 264 6.74 -5.47 -1.16
CA MET A 264 6.02 -4.35 -0.54
C MET A 264 4.55 -4.67 -0.25
N LEU A 265 3.92 -5.46 -1.12
CA LEU A 265 2.46 -5.67 -1.13
C LEU A 265 2.02 -7.08 -0.73
N GLY A 266 2.91 -8.06 -0.87
CA GLY A 266 2.62 -9.47 -0.68
C GLY A 266 2.46 -9.89 0.78
N THR A 267 2.13 -11.16 0.96
CA THR A 267 1.96 -11.79 2.27
C THR A 267 3.32 -12.16 2.90
N ALA A 268 3.31 -12.60 4.16
CA ALA A 268 4.50 -13.13 4.81
C ALA A 268 5.14 -14.30 4.04
N ALA A 269 4.32 -15.05 3.28
CA ALA A 269 4.81 -16.16 2.46
C ALA A 269 5.73 -15.69 1.33
N THR A 270 5.34 -14.62 0.62
CA THR A 270 6.16 -14.04 -0.45
C THR A 270 7.49 -13.51 0.11
N ARG A 271 7.46 -12.79 1.24
CA ARG A 271 8.68 -12.27 1.90
C ARG A 271 9.62 -13.38 2.37
N THR A 272 9.07 -14.47 2.91
CA THR A 272 9.86 -15.64 3.33
C THR A 272 10.62 -16.31 2.17
N ILE A 273 10.08 -16.23 0.95
CA ILE A 273 10.77 -16.67 -0.27
C ILE A 273 11.78 -15.61 -0.74
N LEU A 274 11.33 -14.36 -0.90
CA LEU A 274 12.10 -13.25 -1.47
C LEU A 274 13.33 -12.85 -0.63
N VAL A 275 13.30 -13.03 0.70
CA VAL A 275 14.45 -12.68 1.57
C VAL A 275 15.71 -13.51 1.26
N ARG A 276 15.53 -14.66 0.60
CA ARG A 276 16.60 -15.56 0.15
C ARG A 276 16.94 -15.40 -1.35
N ASP A 277 16.37 -14.40 -2.02
CA ASP A 277 16.68 -14.13 -3.42
C ASP A 277 18.18 -13.77 -3.57
N LYS A 278 18.78 -14.19 -4.69
CA LYS A 278 20.19 -13.94 -5.00
C LYS A 278 20.44 -12.45 -5.28
N ASN A 279 19.44 -11.74 -5.78
CA ASN A 279 19.51 -10.32 -6.03
C ASN A 279 19.42 -9.54 -4.71
N ARG A 280 20.41 -8.67 -4.48
CA ARG A 280 20.50 -7.86 -3.26
C ARG A 280 19.41 -6.81 -3.16
N LEU A 281 18.93 -6.27 -4.28
CA LEU A 281 17.85 -5.28 -4.31
C LEU A 281 16.54 -5.91 -3.79
N VAL A 282 16.24 -7.14 -4.23
CA VAL A 282 15.05 -7.89 -3.79
C VAL A 282 15.12 -8.22 -2.30
N SER A 283 16.21 -8.84 -1.87
CA SER A 283 16.36 -9.23 -0.46
C SER A 283 16.42 -8.02 0.49
N ALA A 284 17.01 -6.90 0.06
CA ALA A 284 16.96 -5.64 0.79
C ALA A 284 15.55 -5.04 0.86
N ALA A 285 14.79 -5.09 -0.25
CA ALA A 285 13.42 -4.61 -0.30
C ALA A 285 12.55 -5.34 0.73
N VAL A 286 12.69 -6.66 0.90
CA VAL A 286 11.93 -7.41 1.93
C VAL A 286 12.10 -6.81 3.33
N VAL A 287 13.32 -6.43 3.73
CA VAL A 287 13.59 -5.85 5.06
C VAL A 287 13.01 -4.43 5.18
N ARG A 288 12.91 -3.70 4.06
CA ARG A 288 12.33 -2.35 3.99
C ARG A 288 10.80 -2.36 3.84
N SER A 289 10.18 -3.54 3.72
CA SER A 289 8.73 -3.67 3.54
C SER A 289 7.98 -3.07 4.74
N PRO A 290 6.95 -2.24 4.51
CA PRO A 290 6.12 -1.70 5.59
C PRO A 290 5.27 -2.77 6.27
N LEU A 291 5.11 -3.93 5.62
CA LEU A 291 4.32 -5.06 6.12
C LEU A 291 5.15 -6.09 6.88
N LEU A 292 6.47 -5.87 7.02
CA LEU A 292 7.35 -6.80 7.73
C LEU A 292 7.02 -6.83 9.23
N GLN A 293 6.70 -8.01 9.74
CA GLN A 293 6.43 -8.22 11.16
C GLN A 293 7.67 -8.66 11.95
N GLU A 294 7.63 -8.51 13.28
CA GLU A 294 8.75 -8.85 14.17
C GLU A 294 9.08 -10.35 14.15
N ASN A 295 8.06 -11.22 14.12
CA ASN A 295 8.21 -12.67 14.01
C ASN A 295 8.90 -13.08 12.69
N GLU A 296 8.55 -12.45 11.57
CA GLU A 296 9.22 -12.65 10.28
C GLU A 296 10.69 -12.24 10.39
N ALA A 297 10.97 -11.03 10.89
CA ALA A 297 12.33 -10.54 11.06
C ALA A 297 13.17 -11.43 12.00
N ALA A 298 12.57 -11.97 13.06
CA ALA A 298 13.22 -12.93 13.95
C ALA A 298 13.57 -14.24 13.23
N ALA A 299 12.67 -14.76 12.39
CA ALA A 299 12.92 -15.94 11.56
C ALA A 299 14.04 -15.67 10.54
N PHE A 300 14.02 -14.51 9.87
CA PHE A 300 15.04 -14.12 8.90
C PHE A 300 16.42 -13.96 9.54
N ALA A 301 16.48 -13.39 10.75
CA ALA A 301 17.72 -13.26 11.51
C ALA A 301 18.30 -14.63 11.93
N ALA A 302 17.45 -15.63 12.15
CA ALA A 302 17.87 -17.00 12.50
C ALA A 302 18.28 -17.82 11.26
N SER A 303 17.72 -17.50 10.10
CA SER A 303 17.93 -18.23 8.84
C SER A 303 19.39 -18.17 8.38
N ARG A 304 19.92 -19.32 7.97
CA ARG A 304 21.23 -19.43 7.31
C ARG A 304 21.13 -19.20 5.80
N GLY A 305 19.92 -19.21 5.24
CA GLY A 305 19.65 -18.96 3.82
C GLY A 305 19.82 -17.49 3.40
N VAL A 306 19.65 -16.55 4.32
CA VAL A 306 19.70 -15.11 4.00
C VAL A 306 21.12 -14.59 3.71
N SER A 307 21.21 -13.43 3.05
CA SER A 307 22.47 -12.74 2.82
C SER A 307 22.93 -11.95 4.06
N ASP A 308 24.22 -11.65 4.14
CA ASP A 308 24.78 -10.79 5.20
C ASP A 308 24.23 -9.36 5.14
N GLU A 309 23.82 -8.90 3.95
CA GLU A 309 23.16 -7.60 3.76
C GLU A 309 21.79 -7.54 4.45
N VAL A 310 20.97 -8.59 4.34
CA VAL A 310 19.70 -8.70 5.07
C VAL A 310 19.94 -8.56 6.57
N LEU A 311 20.94 -9.26 7.11
CA LEU A 311 21.29 -9.20 8.53
C LEU A 311 21.78 -7.81 8.95
N ARG A 312 22.52 -7.10 8.08
CA ARG A 312 22.89 -5.70 8.30
C ARG A 312 21.67 -4.79 8.40
N LEU A 313 20.74 -4.90 7.45
CA LEU A 313 19.54 -4.08 7.41
C LEU A 313 18.64 -4.31 8.62
N ILE A 314 18.44 -5.57 9.02
CA ILE A 314 17.71 -5.91 10.25
C ILE A 314 18.38 -5.27 11.47
N ALA A 315 19.71 -5.35 11.57
CA ALA A 315 20.47 -4.80 12.69
C ALA A 315 20.55 -3.27 12.73
N GLN A 316 20.25 -2.58 11.64
CA GLN A 316 20.15 -1.12 11.55
C GLN A 316 18.75 -0.61 11.91
N ASN A 317 17.72 -1.45 11.81
CA ASN A 317 16.37 -1.09 12.17
C ASN A 317 16.22 -1.04 13.71
N GLY A 318 16.15 0.18 14.24
CA GLY A 318 16.06 0.42 15.68
C GLY A 318 14.84 -0.20 16.36
N GLU A 319 13.72 -0.35 15.65
CA GLU A 319 12.51 -0.99 16.20
C GLU A 319 12.69 -2.50 16.32
N LEU A 320 13.18 -3.17 15.26
CA LEU A 320 13.42 -4.62 15.28
C LEU A 320 14.46 -5.01 16.33
N VAL A 321 15.52 -4.22 16.46
CA VAL A 321 16.61 -4.51 17.40
C VAL A 321 16.20 -4.27 18.86
N LYS A 322 15.00 -3.75 19.18
CA LYS A 322 14.51 -3.77 20.57
C LYS A 322 14.28 -5.20 21.07
N SER A 323 13.89 -6.10 20.17
CA SER A 323 13.63 -7.51 20.48
C SER A 323 14.90 -8.26 20.89
N HIS A 324 14.89 -8.87 22.08
CA HIS A 324 15.99 -9.73 22.52
C HIS A 324 16.18 -10.94 21.62
N GLN A 325 15.08 -11.50 21.10
CA GLN A 325 15.13 -12.65 20.20
C GLN A 325 15.87 -12.30 18.91
N ILE A 326 15.58 -11.14 18.32
CA ILE A 326 16.27 -10.67 17.10
C ILE A 326 17.76 -10.42 17.40
N LYS A 327 18.10 -9.77 18.52
CA LYS A 327 19.51 -9.59 18.91
C LYS A 327 20.23 -10.93 19.03
N PHE A 328 19.63 -11.88 19.73
CA PHE A 328 20.22 -13.21 19.92
C PHE A 328 20.40 -13.94 18.58
N ASN A 329 19.37 -13.94 17.72
CA ASN A 329 19.41 -14.57 16.41
C ASN A 329 20.52 -13.97 15.54
N LEU A 330 20.62 -12.64 15.49
CA LEU A 330 21.70 -11.94 14.77
C LEU A 330 23.08 -12.36 15.28
N VAL A 331 23.30 -12.38 16.60
CA VAL A 331 24.61 -12.79 17.16
C VAL A 331 24.90 -14.28 16.94
N SER A 332 23.86 -15.11 16.94
CA SER A 332 23.97 -16.56 16.72
C SER A 332 24.17 -16.93 15.24
N ASN A 333 23.91 -16.03 14.30
CA ASN A 333 23.98 -16.31 12.88
C ASN A 333 25.42 -16.16 12.35
N PRO A 334 25.98 -17.20 11.68
CA PRO A 334 27.35 -17.17 11.17
C PRO A 334 27.60 -16.11 10.09
N LYS A 335 26.55 -15.67 9.37
CA LYS A 335 26.66 -14.65 8.31
C LYS A 335 26.58 -13.22 8.83
N THR A 336 26.26 -13.01 10.11
CA THR A 336 26.20 -11.66 10.67
C THR A 336 27.61 -11.05 10.72
N PRO A 337 27.81 -9.84 10.18
CA PRO A 337 29.10 -9.16 10.28
C PRO A 337 29.55 -9.01 11.73
N ILE A 338 30.80 -9.37 12.00
CA ILE A 338 31.33 -9.48 13.36
C ILE A 338 31.16 -8.18 14.17
N ALA A 339 31.33 -7.01 13.55
CA ALA A 339 31.15 -5.72 14.20
C ALA A 339 29.74 -5.54 14.78
N ILE A 340 28.72 -6.02 14.07
CA ILE A 340 27.32 -5.98 14.52
C ILE A 340 27.12 -6.97 15.66
N ALA A 341 27.61 -8.20 15.51
CA ALA A 341 27.48 -9.22 16.54
C ALA A 341 28.12 -8.77 17.87
N LEU A 342 29.31 -8.15 17.81
CA LEU A 342 30.00 -7.61 18.99
C LEU A 342 29.23 -6.48 19.67
N ARG A 343 28.67 -5.55 18.89
CA ARG A 343 27.82 -4.45 19.42
C ARG A 343 26.60 -4.98 20.17
N LEU A 344 25.98 -6.05 19.66
CA LEU A 344 24.77 -6.63 20.24
C LEU A 344 25.06 -7.56 21.43
N LEU A 345 26.23 -8.18 21.48
CA LEU A 345 26.62 -9.18 22.49
C LEU A 345 26.42 -8.70 23.94
N GLY A 346 26.79 -7.45 24.25
CA GLY A 346 26.65 -6.89 25.60
C GLY A 346 25.19 -6.76 26.08
N HIS A 347 24.24 -6.69 25.15
CA HIS A 347 22.82 -6.55 25.41
C HIS A 347 22.11 -7.90 25.65
N LEU A 348 22.80 -9.02 25.46
CA LEU A 348 22.23 -10.36 25.64
C LEU A 348 22.15 -10.75 27.12
N ARG A 349 21.18 -11.61 27.43
CA ARG A 349 20.94 -12.14 28.77
C ARG A 349 21.96 -13.23 29.12
N SER A 350 22.11 -13.52 30.41
CA SER A 350 23.11 -14.50 30.89
C SER A 350 22.87 -15.92 30.38
N ASP A 351 21.62 -16.32 30.16
CA ASP A 351 21.23 -17.61 29.57
C ASP A 351 21.57 -17.67 28.07
N GLU A 352 21.34 -16.59 27.34
CA GLU A 352 21.71 -16.44 25.93
C GLU A 352 23.23 -16.50 25.74
N LEU A 353 24.00 -15.78 26.57
CA LEU A 353 25.46 -15.81 26.56
C LEU A 353 26.01 -17.22 26.85
N LYS A 354 25.39 -17.96 27.78
CA LYS A 354 25.73 -19.37 28.03
C LYS A 354 25.52 -20.25 26.79
N LYS A 355 24.44 -20.03 26.04
CA LYS A 355 24.16 -20.76 24.78
C LYS A 355 25.21 -20.43 23.71
N LEU A 356 25.52 -19.15 23.51
CA LEU A 356 26.52 -18.70 22.53
C LEU A 356 27.93 -19.22 22.84
N ALA A 357 28.34 -19.20 24.11
CA ALA A 357 29.65 -19.70 24.53
C ALA A 357 29.86 -21.18 24.19
N LYS A 358 28.78 -21.97 24.10
CA LYS A 358 28.83 -23.41 23.74
C LYS A 358 28.49 -23.69 22.28
N SER A 359 28.00 -22.70 21.54
CA SER A 359 27.51 -22.88 20.18
C SER A 359 28.65 -23.10 19.20
N LYS A 360 28.53 -24.12 18.35
CA LYS A 360 29.42 -24.35 17.20
C LYS A 360 29.02 -23.55 15.97
N ASN A 361 27.86 -22.89 16.01
CA ASN A 361 27.31 -22.16 14.87
C ASN A 361 27.86 -20.72 14.77
N VAL A 362 28.59 -20.25 15.79
CA VAL A 362 29.18 -18.91 15.84
C VAL A 362 30.69 -18.98 15.72
N SER A 363 31.32 -17.87 15.30
CA SER A 363 32.77 -17.79 15.25
C SER A 363 33.41 -17.99 16.63
N SER A 364 34.63 -18.56 16.65
CA SER A 364 35.38 -18.81 17.89
C SER A 364 35.60 -17.54 18.70
N GLN A 365 35.74 -16.39 18.03
CA GLN A 365 35.85 -15.08 18.66
C GLN A 365 34.57 -14.69 19.41
N ILE A 366 33.39 -14.86 18.80
CA ILE A 366 32.10 -14.57 19.45
C ILE A 366 31.87 -15.51 20.64
N SER A 367 32.16 -16.80 20.50
CA SER A 367 32.07 -17.77 21.60
C SER A 367 32.97 -17.38 22.80
N LYS A 368 34.23 -17.01 22.53
CA LYS A 368 35.19 -16.58 23.56
C LYS A 368 34.73 -15.29 24.27
N LEU A 369 34.25 -14.31 23.52
CA LEU A 369 33.78 -13.04 24.07
C LEU A 369 32.45 -13.20 24.82
N ALA A 370 31.56 -14.08 24.36
CA ALA A 370 30.34 -14.41 25.10
C ALA A 370 30.66 -15.01 26.48
N LYS A 371 31.70 -15.84 26.58
CA LYS A 371 32.20 -16.38 27.86
C LYS A 371 32.73 -15.27 28.78
N GLN A 372 33.51 -14.33 28.24
CA GLN A 372 34.02 -13.19 29.01
C GLN A 372 32.90 -12.27 29.51
N GLU A 373 31.92 -11.94 28.66
CA GLU A 373 30.76 -11.15 29.06
C GLU A 373 29.89 -11.86 30.09
N LEU A 374 29.74 -13.18 29.98
CA LEU A 374 29.06 -13.99 30.99
C LEU A 374 29.78 -13.93 32.35
N ASP A 375 31.12 -13.99 32.35
CA ASP A 375 31.90 -13.92 33.59
C ASP A 375 31.82 -12.54 34.25
N LYS A 376 31.74 -11.45 33.47
CA LYS A 376 31.49 -10.09 34.00
C LYS A 376 30.09 -9.93 34.61
N LYS A 377 29.08 -10.63 34.08
CA LYS A 377 27.68 -10.57 34.55
C LYS A 377 27.39 -11.49 35.74
N LYS A 378 28.32 -12.35 36.14
CA LYS A 378 28.19 -13.09 37.40
C LYS A 378 28.33 -12.06 38.54
N PRO A 379 27.36 -11.97 39.47
CA PRO A 379 27.55 -11.17 40.65
C PRO A 379 28.81 -11.67 41.37
N GLY A 380 29.71 -10.76 41.73
CA GLY A 380 30.87 -11.08 42.55
C GLY A 380 30.39 -11.75 43.83
N THR A 381 30.92 -12.94 44.11
CA THR A 381 30.85 -13.58 45.43
C THR A 381 31.46 -12.70 46.49
#